data_AF-A0A933H8V2-F1
#
_entry.id   AF-A0A933H8V2-F1
#
_cell.length_a   1.000
_cell.length_b   1.000
_cell.length_c   1.000
_cell.angle_alpha   90.00
_cell.angle_beta   90.00
_cell.angle_gamma   90.00
#
_symmetry.space_group_name_H-M   'P 1'
#
loop_
_entity.id
_entity.type
_entity.pdbx_description
1 polymer ?
#
loop_
_entity_poly.entity_id
_entity_poly.type
_entity_poly.pdbx_seq_one_letter_code
_entity_poly.pdbx_strand_id
1 'polypeptide(L)'
;MSKLSRISSGDWSILNVKISNKTLEEMIRESAIEEDFNAGVFFEVKGEFPFVAMIVFRPKDIEIVSKCFLGYSLARIGALSNVEELMLSELGNIIVNSFIGSLSNLMSTTFLPSVPKCIQGPRNSILEAFETMLLKTARHTIINVFMEMKYCQLNSKCDIVAVVPENLEKAIISQIRPDNNF
;
A
#
# COMPACT_ATOMS: atom_id res chain seq x y z
N MET A 1 26.40 4.33 -14.43
CA MET A 1 25.34 4.48 -13.40
C MET A 1 24.37 5.59 -13.80
N SER A 2 23.43 5.35 -14.73
CA SER A 2 22.57 6.46 -15.22
C SER A 2 21.27 6.01 -15.92
N LYS A 3 20.63 4.91 -15.49
CA LYS A 3 19.42 4.40 -16.16
C LYS A 3 18.20 4.14 -15.28
N LEU A 4 18.22 4.51 -14.00
CA LEU A 4 17.06 4.35 -13.10
C LEU A 4 16.41 5.67 -12.66
N SER A 5 17.02 6.83 -12.94
CA SER A 5 16.50 8.14 -12.50
C SER A 5 15.37 8.72 -13.36
N ARG A 6 14.70 7.90 -14.19
CA ARG A 6 13.66 8.35 -15.15
C ARG A 6 12.30 7.71 -14.95
N ILE A 7 12.10 6.91 -13.90
CA ILE A 7 10.87 6.12 -13.73
C ILE A 7 9.79 6.87 -12.93
N SER A 8 10.12 7.97 -12.26
CA SER A 8 9.13 8.86 -11.63
C SER A 8 9.68 10.28 -11.64
N SER A 9 9.08 11.18 -12.41
CA SER A 9 9.43 12.61 -12.35
C SER A 9 8.91 13.28 -11.06
N GLY A 10 8.08 12.58 -10.27
CA GLY A 10 7.52 13.07 -9.02
C GLY A 10 8.34 12.69 -7.78
N ASP A 11 8.40 13.62 -6.84
CA ASP A 11 8.98 13.45 -5.51
C ASP A 11 7.94 12.81 -4.57
N TRP A 12 8.25 11.61 -4.08
CA TRP A 12 7.38 10.89 -3.14
C TRP A 12 7.83 11.14 -1.71
N SER A 13 6.89 11.43 -0.82
CA SER A 13 7.15 11.58 0.62
C SER A 13 6.07 10.93 1.48
N ILE A 14 6.47 10.54 2.69
CA ILE A 14 5.55 10.04 3.71
C ILE A 14 4.98 11.24 4.46
N LEU A 15 3.66 11.40 4.42
CA LEU A 15 2.94 12.43 5.16
C LEU A 15 2.73 12.04 6.63
N ASN A 16 2.31 10.80 6.86
CA ASN A 16 1.96 10.31 8.19
C ASN A 16 1.98 8.79 8.23
N VAL A 17 2.17 8.23 9.43
CA VAL A 17 2.00 6.81 9.72
C VAL A 17 1.08 6.67 10.93
N LYS A 18 -0.03 5.94 10.77
CA LYS A 18 -0.93 5.56 11.87
C LYS A 18 -0.82 4.06 12.08
N ILE A 19 -0.65 3.65 13.33
CA ILE A 19 -0.63 2.23 13.73
C ILE A 19 -1.82 2.01 14.66
N SER A 20 -2.58 0.95 14.43
CA SER A 20 -3.70 0.60 15.31
C SER A 20 -3.86 -0.91 15.42
N ASN A 21 -4.26 -1.40 16.59
CA ASN A 21 -4.61 -2.80 16.79
C ASN A 21 -6.12 -2.95 16.76
N LYS A 22 -6.66 -3.54 15.68
CA LYS A 22 -8.10 -3.56 15.40
C LYS A 22 -8.52 -4.88 14.76
N THR A 23 -9.81 -5.18 14.84
CA THR A 23 -10.41 -6.19 13.97
C THR A 23 -10.58 -5.63 12.56
N LEU A 24 -10.77 -6.54 11.60
CA LEU A 24 -11.08 -6.18 10.23
C LEU A 24 -12.39 -5.40 10.12
N GLU A 25 -13.41 -5.81 10.88
CA GLU A 25 -14.70 -5.11 10.94
C GLU A 25 -14.54 -3.67 11.46
N GLU A 26 -13.70 -3.47 12.48
CA GLU A 26 -13.34 -2.14 13.01
C GLU A 26 -12.63 -1.31 11.93
N MET A 27 -11.68 -1.88 11.19
CA MET A 27 -10.98 -1.19 10.09
C MET A 27 -11.92 -0.72 8.98
N ILE A 28 -12.86 -1.59 8.57
CA ILE A 28 -13.84 -1.29 7.51
C ILE A 28 -14.81 -0.20 7.98
N ARG A 29 -15.34 -0.36 9.20
CA ARG A 29 -16.31 0.57 9.80
C ARG A 29 -15.71 1.95 10.05
N GLU A 30 -14.50 2.00 10.59
CA GLU A 30 -13.83 3.24 10.94
C GLU A 30 -13.16 3.93 9.76
N SER A 31 -13.18 3.32 8.57
CA SER A 31 -12.59 3.92 7.38
C SER A 31 -11.14 4.30 7.63
N ALA A 32 -10.24 3.32 7.74
CA ALA A 32 -8.82 3.59 7.96
C ALA A 32 -8.22 4.59 6.93
N ILE A 33 -8.90 4.77 5.80
CA ILE A 33 -8.68 5.80 4.78
C ILE A 33 -9.80 6.85 4.87
N GLU A 34 -9.47 8.12 5.12
CA GLU A 34 -10.45 9.18 5.42
C GLU A 34 -11.25 9.65 4.19
N GLU A 35 -10.71 9.46 2.98
CA GLU A 35 -11.29 9.94 1.72
C GLU A 35 -11.80 8.78 0.84
N ASP A 36 -12.80 9.03 0.01
CA ASP A 36 -13.33 8.01 -0.90
C ASP A 36 -12.31 7.62 -1.98
N PHE A 37 -12.26 6.34 -2.33
CA PHE A 37 -11.30 5.77 -3.27
C PHE A 37 -11.98 4.79 -4.22
N ASN A 38 -11.43 4.66 -5.42
CA ASN A 38 -12.04 3.88 -6.50
C ASN A 38 -11.12 2.81 -7.09
N ALA A 39 -9.88 2.72 -6.63
CA ALA A 39 -8.94 1.69 -7.04
C ALA A 39 -8.09 1.22 -5.85
N GLY A 40 -7.83 -0.09 -5.80
CA GLY A 40 -6.97 -0.74 -4.82
C GLY A 40 -5.98 -1.68 -5.53
N VAL A 41 -4.71 -1.64 -5.12
CA VAL A 41 -3.67 -2.56 -5.58
C VAL A 41 -3.26 -3.45 -4.41
N PHE A 42 -3.44 -4.75 -4.56
CA PHE A 42 -3.36 -5.73 -3.49
C PHE A 42 -2.12 -6.61 -3.60
N PHE A 43 -1.54 -6.92 -2.44
CA PHE A 43 -0.35 -7.74 -2.30
C PHE A 43 -0.55 -8.75 -1.18
N GLU A 44 -0.33 -10.03 -1.50
CA GLU A 44 -0.08 -11.06 -0.50
C GLU A 44 1.43 -11.20 -0.36
N VAL A 45 1.97 -10.97 0.82
CA VAL A 45 3.40 -11.10 1.09
C VAL A 45 3.66 -12.43 1.77
N LYS A 46 4.40 -13.29 1.09
CA LYS A 46 4.82 -14.60 1.58
C LYS A 46 6.17 -14.50 2.29
N GLY A 47 6.45 -15.47 3.15
CA GLY A 47 7.70 -15.55 3.90
C GLY A 47 7.48 -16.24 5.24
N GLU A 48 8.42 -16.08 6.15
CA GLU A 48 8.31 -16.59 7.53
C GLU A 48 7.13 -15.97 8.28
N PHE A 49 6.84 -14.69 8.01
CA PHE A 49 5.72 -13.96 8.60
C PHE A 49 4.81 -13.40 7.50
N PRO A 50 3.86 -14.20 6.97
CA PRO A 50 3.02 -13.75 5.86
C PRO A 50 2.08 -12.64 6.30
N PHE A 51 1.91 -11.62 5.46
CA PHE A 51 1.01 -10.50 5.71
C PHE A 51 0.40 -10.02 4.39
N VAL A 52 -0.61 -9.16 4.46
CA VAL A 52 -1.20 -8.55 3.27
C VAL A 52 -1.06 -7.04 3.31
N ALA A 53 -0.94 -6.44 2.14
CA ALA A 53 -0.94 -4.99 1.98
C ALA A 53 -1.86 -4.60 0.82
N MET A 54 -2.45 -3.42 0.92
CA MET A 54 -3.07 -2.75 -0.22
C MET A 54 -2.64 -1.30 -0.31
N ILE A 55 -2.67 -0.76 -1.52
CA ILE A 55 -2.57 0.67 -1.78
C ILE A 55 -3.87 1.13 -2.40
N VAL A 56 -4.48 2.16 -1.85
CA VAL A 56 -5.69 2.75 -2.41
C VAL A 56 -5.41 4.09 -3.07
N PHE A 57 -6.11 4.32 -4.18
CA PHE A 57 -6.01 5.54 -4.97
C PHE A 57 -7.38 6.17 -5.13
N ARG A 58 -7.43 7.49 -4.97
CA ARG A 58 -8.65 8.28 -5.16
C ARG A 58 -8.75 8.68 -6.63
N PRO A 59 -9.96 8.89 -7.18
CA PRO A 59 -10.13 9.23 -8.59
C PRO A 59 -9.26 10.42 -9.06
N LYS A 60 -9.21 11.49 -8.26
CA LYS A 60 -8.41 12.69 -8.55
C LYS A 60 -6.90 12.41 -8.63
N ASP A 61 -6.43 11.47 -7.81
CA ASP A 61 -5.01 11.14 -7.70
C ASP A 61 -4.57 10.23 -8.83
N ILE A 62 -5.44 9.31 -9.27
CA ILE A 62 -5.18 8.49 -10.47
C ILE A 62 -4.96 9.38 -11.70
N GLU A 63 -5.76 10.44 -11.85
CA GLU A 63 -5.58 11.41 -12.95
C GLU A 63 -4.21 12.11 -12.88
N ILE A 64 -3.79 12.54 -11.68
CA ILE A 64 -2.50 13.21 -11.49
C ILE A 64 -1.35 12.22 -11.73
N VAL A 65 -1.44 11.03 -11.17
CA VAL A 65 -0.44 9.96 -11.33
C VAL A 65 -0.29 9.56 -12.79
N SER A 66 -1.38 9.41 -13.54
CA SER A 66 -1.32 9.11 -14.98
C SER A 66 -0.60 10.20 -15.77
N LYS A 67 -0.86 11.48 -15.49
CA LYS A 67 -0.09 12.60 -16.08
C LYS A 67 1.40 12.50 -15.78
N CYS A 68 1.75 12.12 -14.55
CA CYS A 68 3.16 12.05 -14.11
C CYS A 68 3.91 10.86 -14.72
N PHE A 69 3.26 9.69 -14.79
CA PHE A 69 3.89 8.43 -15.20
C PHE A 69 3.79 8.19 -16.71
N LEU A 70 2.69 8.57 -17.36
CA LEU A 70 2.46 8.35 -18.78
C LEU A 70 2.72 9.60 -19.63
N GLY A 71 2.86 10.77 -19.00
CA GLY A 71 3.06 12.05 -19.68
C GLY A 71 1.78 12.68 -20.24
N TYR A 72 0.62 12.06 -20.03
CA TYR A 72 -0.69 12.58 -20.42
C TYR A 72 -1.77 12.16 -19.43
N SER A 73 -2.84 12.96 -19.36
CA SER A 73 -4.01 12.60 -18.56
C SER A 73 -4.80 11.53 -19.27
N LEU A 74 -5.06 10.41 -18.59
CA LEU A 74 -6.16 9.54 -18.95
C LEU A 74 -7.40 10.06 -18.23
N ALA A 75 -7.92 11.21 -18.68
CA ALA A 75 -9.14 11.77 -18.12
C ALA A 75 -10.30 10.83 -18.44
N ARG A 76 -10.87 10.15 -17.45
CA ARG A 76 -12.11 9.39 -17.63
C ARG A 76 -13.10 9.50 -16.47
N ILE A 77 -14.33 9.80 -16.86
CA ILE A 77 -15.55 9.40 -16.17
C ILE A 77 -15.76 7.93 -16.54
N GLY A 78 -15.43 6.98 -15.65
CA GLY A 78 -15.68 5.55 -15.90
C GLY A 78 -14.67 4.58 -15.31
N ALA A 79 -14.62 3.38 -15.89
CA ALA A 79 -13.69 2.33 -15.50
C ALA A 79 -12.23 2.68 -15.86
N LEU A 80 -11.26 2.19 -15.06
CA LEU A 80 -9.84 2.25 -15.36
C LEU A 80 -9.59 1.52 -16.68
N SER A 81 -8.76 2.12 -17.52
CA SER A 81 -8.20 1.42 -18.67
C SER A 81 -7.15 0.41 -18.22
N ASN A 82 -6.92 -0.63 -19.04
CA ASN A 82 -5.84 -1.60 -18.81
C ASN A 82 -4.46 -0.93 -18.61
N VAL A 83 -4.25 0.23 -19.23
CA VAL A 83 -3.00 1.01 -19.09
C VAL A 83 -2.92 1.64 -17.69
N GLU A 84 -4.03 2.16 -17.16
CA GLU A 84 -4.07 2.71 -15.80
C GLU A 84 -3.94 1.62 -14.74
N GLU A 85 -4.61 0.47 -14.93
CA GLU A 85 -4.45 -0.67 -14.03
C GLU A 85 -3.01 -1.18 -13.99
N LEU A 86 -2.36 -1.27 -15.16
CA LEU A 86 -0.95 -1.62 -15.25
C LEU A 86 -0.08 -0.58 -14.55
N MET A 87 -0.30 0.71 -14.81
CA MET A 87 0.44 1.79 -14.18
C MET A 87 0.32 1.76 -12.65
N LEU A 88 -0.89 1.61 -12.11
CA LEU A 88 -1.12 1.51 -10.66
C LEU A 88 -0.47 0.25 -10.09
N SER A 89 -0.49 -0.86 -10.82
CA SER A 89 0.16 -2.10 -10.41
C SER A 89 1.68 -1.96 -10.34
N GLU A 90 2.30 -1.31 -11.33
CA GLU A 90 3.75 -1.03 -11.34
C GLU A 90 4.14 -0.08 -10.22
N LEU A 91 3.34 0.96 -10.00
CA LEU A 91 3.51 1.87 -8.87
C LEU A 91 3.44 1.16 -7.52
N GLY A 92 2.41 0.33 -7.35
CA GLY A 92 2.28 -0.45 -6.14
C GLY A 92 3.44 -1.41 -5.95
N ASN A 93 3.91 -2.06 -7.01
CA ASN A 93 5.06 -2.95 -6.97
C ASN A 93 6.33 -2.20 -6.52
N ILE A 94 6.59 -1.00 -7.04
CA ILE A 94 7.73 -0.17 -6.60
C ILE A 94 7.61 0.17 -5.10
N ILE A 95 6.46 0.67 -4.67
CA ILE A 95 6.22 1.11 -3.29
C ILE A 95 6.34 -0.07 -2.31
N VAL A 96 5.64 -1.17 -2.58
CA VAL A 96 5.63 -2.35 -1.71
C VAL A 96 6.98 -3.04 -1.69
N ASN A 97 7.70 -3.14 -2.82
CA ASN A 97 9.06 -3.70 -2.81
C ASN A 97 10.04 -2.85 -1.99
N SER A 98 9.90 -1.52 -1.99
CA SER A 98 10.73 -0.66 -1.14
C SER A 98 10.45 -0.90 0.35
N PHE A 99 9.17 -1.00 0.72
CA PHE A 99 8.75 -1.35 2.07
C PHE A 99 9.26 -2.73 2.50
N ILE A 100 9.02 -3.74 1.66
CA ILE A 100 9.44 -5.12 1.89
C ILE A 100 10.96 -5.24 1.99
N GLY A 101 11.71 -4.58 1.11
CA GLY A 101 13.18 -4.59 1.17
C GLY A 101 13.69 -4.04 2.50
N SER A 102 13.09 -2.95 2.98
CA SER A 102 13.42 -2.37 4.29
C SER A 102 13.09 -3.32 5.44
N LEU A 103 11.93 -3.98 5.38
CA LEU A 103 11.49 -4.96 6.38
C LEU A 103 12.38 -6.22 6.38
N SER A 104 12.74 -6.73 5.20
CA SER A 104 13.65 -7.85 5.02
C SER A 104 15.03 -7.57 5.64
N ASN A 105 15.57 -6.37 5.40
CA ASN A 105 16.85 -5.96 5.98
C ASN A 105 16.79 -5.87 7.50
N LEU A 106 15.70 -5.33 8.06
CA LEU A 106 15.50 -5.25 9.50
C LEU A 106 15.41 -6.64 10.14
N MET A 107 14.64 -7.53 9.52
CA MET A 107 14.35 -8.85 10.09
C MET A 107 15.42 -9.90 9.76
N SER A 108 16.33 -9.61 8.83
CA SER A 108 17.24 -10.60 8.23
C SER A 108 16.49 -11.82 7.65
N THR A 109 15.27 -11.61 7.14
CA THR A 109 14.44 -12.66 6.52
C THR A 109 14.01 -12.26 5.10
N THR A 110 13.59 -13.24 4.31
CA THR A 110 13.09 -12.99 2.95
C THR A 110 11.57 -12.89 2.96
N PHE A 111 11.05 -11.79 2.41
CA PHE A 111 9.65 -11.58 2.12
C PHE A 111 9.47 -11.50 0.60
N LEU A 112 8.43 -12.17 0.09
CA LEU A 112 8.16 -12.27 -1.35
C LEU A 112 6.73 -11.78 -1.62
N PRO A 113 6.54 -10.57 -2.18
CA PRO A 113 5.22 -10.11 -2.58
C PRO A 113 4.69 -10.92 -3.77
N SER A 114 3.38 -11.14 -3.79
CA SER A 114 2.68 -11.67 -4.94
C SER A 114 2.69 -10.68 -6.10
N VAL A 115 2.31 -11.15 -7.29
CA VAL A 115 1.92 -10.26 -8.38
C VAL A 115 0.80 -9.32 -7.87
N PRO A 116 0.91 -7.99 -8.10
CA PRO A 116 -0.13 -7.06 -7.72
C PRO A 116 -1.46 -7.42 -8.39
N LYS A 117 -2.55 -7.39 -7.62
CA LYS A 117 -3.91 -7.46 -8.18
C LYS A 117 -4.51 -6.07 -8.10
N CYS A 118 -4.84 -5.45 -9.23
CA CYS A 118 -5.56 -4.17 -9.26
C CYS A 118 -7.07 -4.44 -9.30
N ILE A 119 -7.82 -3.82 -8.40
CA ILE A 119 -9.28 -3.89 -8.37
C ILE A 119 -9.81 -2.47 -8.40
N GLN A 120 -10.73 -2.22 -9.34
CA GLN A 120 -11.50 -0.99 -9.39
C GLN A 120 -12.90 -1.23 -8.86
N GLY A 121 -13.43 -0.27 -8.12
CA GLY A 121 -14.82 -0.33 -7.67
C GLY A 121 -15.12 0.75 -6.63
N PRO A 122 -16.37 0.83 -6.17
CA PRO A 122 -16.67 1.63 -5.00
C PRO A 122 -15.86 1.10 -3.80
N ARG A 123 -15.54 2.00 -2.88
CA ARG A 123 -14.79 1.70 -1.66
C ARG A 123 -15.20 0.40 -0.96
N ASN A 124 -16.51 0.14 -0.81
CA ASN A 124 -17.00 -1.07 -0.13
C ASN A 124 -16.56 -2.35 -0.84
N SER A 125 -16.63 -2.41 -2.17
CA SER A 125 -16.20 -3.59 -2.92
C SER A 125 -14.70 -3.84 -2.82
N ILE A 126 -13.89 -2.77 -2.74
CA ILE A 126 -12.44 -2.88 -2.55
C ILE A 126 -12.12 -3.38 -1.13
N LEU A 127 -12.83 -2.87 -0.12
CA LEU A 127 -12.67 -3.33 1.26
C LEU A 127 -13.13 -4.78 1.46
N GLU A 128 -14.23 -5.18 0.84
CA GLU A 128 -14.70 -6.58 0.81
C GLU A 128 -13.65 -7.49 0.16
N ALA A 129 -13.08 -7.08 -0.98
CA ALA A 129 -12.00 -7.83 -1.60
C ALA A 129 -10.78 -7.95 -0.67
N PHE A 130 -10.41 -6.88 0.05
CA PHE A 130 -9.33 -6.94 1.03
C PHE A 130 -9.63 -7.92 2.16
N GLU A 131 -10.88 -7.94 2.63
CA GLU A 131 -11.32 -8.84 3.68
C GLU A 131 -11.20 -10.31 3.25
N THR A 132 -11.50 -10.64 2.00
CA THR A 132 -11.34 -12.03 1.51
C THR A 132 -9.91 -12.53 1.55
N MET A 133 -8.91 -11.63 1.57
CA MET A 133 -7.49 -11.98 1.69
C MET A 133 -7.04 -12.19 3.15
N LEU A 134 -7.87 -11.86 4.12
CA LEU A 134 -7.55 -11.89 5.54
C LEU A 134 -8.19 -13.09 6.25
N LEU A 135 -7.48 -13.61 7.26
CA LEU A 135 -8.04 -14.63 8.16
C LEU A 135 -9.01 -13.96 9.14
N LYS A 136 -10.28 -14.38 9.10
CA LYS A 136 -11.46 -13.69 9.69
C LYS A 136 -11.49 -13.54 11.22
N THR A 137 -10.54 -14.04 11.99
CA THR A 137 -10.77 -14.30 13.43
C THR A 137 -9.74 -13.74 14.41
N ALA A 138 -8.70 -13.04 13.95
CA ALA A 138 -7.69 -12.44 14.84
C ALA A 138 -7.77 -10.90 14.83
N ARG A 139 -7.43 -10.26 15.94
CA ARG A 139 -7.06 -8.84 15.94
C ARG A 139 -5.74 -8.72 15.19
N HIS A 140 -5.65 -7.72 14.32
CA HIS A 140 -4.46 -7.48 13.54
C HIS A 140 -3.88 -6.11 13.87
N THR A 141 -2.57 -5.98 13.71
CA THR A 141 -1.92 -4.67 13.76
C THR A 141 -1.97 -4.08 12.36
N ILE A 142 -2.68 -2.98 12.23
CA ILE A 142 -2.92 -2.30 10.97
C ILE A 142 -2.00 -1.08 10.92
N ILE A 143 -1.18 -1.03 9.88
CA ILE A 143 -0.29 0.08 9.60
C ILE A 143 -0.82 0.83 8.39
N ASN A 144 -1.19 2.10 8.61
CA ASN A 144 -1.63 3.02 7.59
C ASN A 144 -0.52 4.02 7.31
N VAL A 145 0.00 4.01 6.10
CA VAL A 145 1.00 4.98 5.63
C VAL A 145 0.35 5.90 4.61
N PHE A 146 0.33 7.18 4.92
CA PHE A 146 -0.19 8.21 4.04
C PHE A 146 0.98 8.78 3.24
N MET A 147 0.89 8.72 1.92
CA MET A 147 1.94 9.21 1.03
C MET A 147 1.42 10.33 0.14
N GLU A 148 2.31 11.25 -0.19
CA GLU A 148 2.11 12.20 -1.28
C GLU A 148 3.17 12.01 -2.36
N MET A 149 2.76 12.28 -3.59
CA MET A 149 3.63 12.52 -4.73
C MET A 149 3.45 13.96 -5.16
N LYS A 150 4.56 14.69 -5.27
CA LYS A 150 4.61 16.04 -5.82
C LYS A 150 5.26 16.00 -7.19
N TYR A 151 4.60 16.57 -8.19
CA TYR A 151 5.19 16.77 -9.51
C TYR A 151 4.77 18.13 -10.07
N CYS A 152 5.75 19.01 -10.28
CA CYS A 152 5.50 20.41 -10.63
C CYS A 152 4.58 21.09 -9.59
N GLN A 153 3.38 21.53 -10.00
CA GLN A 153 2.36 22.11 -9.12
C GLN A 153 1.24 21.12 -8.75
N LEU A 154 1.37 19.85 -9.16
CA LEU A 154 0.38 18.83 -8.89
C LEU A 154 0.80 17.99 -7.67
N ASN A 155 -0.17 17.72 -6.80
CA ASN A 155 -0.01 16.84 -5.65
C ASN A 155 -1.00 15.70 -5.76
N SER A 156 -0.49 14.48 -5.73
CA SER A 156 -1.28 13.27 -5.62
C SER A 156 -1.05 12.64 -4.27
N LYS A 157 -2.06 11.97 -3.73
CA LYS A 157 -1.95 11.20 -2.49
C LYS A 157 -2.39 9.76 -2.69
N CYS A 158 -1.74 8.84 -2.00
CA CYS A 158 -2.20 7.46 -1.87
C CYS A 158 -1.99 6.96 -0.45
N ASP A 159 -2.80 5.99 -0.06
CA ASP A 159 -2.78 5.46 1.29
C ASP A 159 -2.44 3.97 1.20
N ILE A 160 -1.46 3.54 1.98
CA ILE A 160 -1.03 2.14 2.07
C ILE A 160 -1.59 1.58 3.37
N VAL A 161 -2.21 0.42 3.30
CA VAL A 161 -2.70 -0.33 4.45
C VAL A 161 -2.01 -1.68 4.47
N ALA A 162 -1.20 -1.93 5.50
CA ALA A 162 -0.61 -3.23 5.76
C ALA A 162 -1.26 -3.86 6.99
N VAL A 163 -1.68 -5.11 6.87
CA VAL A 163 -2.27 -5.88 7.96
C VAL A 163 -1.23 -6.88 8.45
N VAL A 164 -0.60 -6.52 9.56
CA VAL A 164 0.53 -7.22 10.15
C VAL A 164 0.01 -8.21 11.20
N PRO A 165 0.35 -9.50 11.08
CA PRO A 165 -0.03 -10.48 12.09
C PRO A 165 0.79 -10.31 13.37
N GLU A 166 0.24 -10.77 14.49
CA GLU A 166 0.84 -10.62 15.83
C GLU A 166 2.25 -11.23 15.94
N ASN A 167 2.51 -12.34 15.24
CA ASN A 167 3.83 -12.97 15.23
C ASN A 167 4.89 -12.10 14.53
N LEU A 168 4.54 -11.39 13.46
CA LEU A 168 5.44 -10.42 12.81
C LEU A 168 5.71 -9.24 13.72
N GLU A 169 4.68 -8.69 14.36
CA GLU A 169 4.83 -7.59 15.31
C GLU A 169 5.80 -7.96 16.45
N LYS A 170 5.60 -9.12 17.08
CA LYS A 170 6.49 -9.63 18.13
C LYS A 170 7.93 -9.78 17.64
N ALA A 171 8.12 -10.31 16.44
CA ALA A 171 9.44 -10.49 15.85
C ALA A 171 10.13 -9.13 15.55
N ILE A 172 9.39 -8.13 15.06
CA ILE A 172 9.92 -6.77 14.86
C ILE A 172 10.35 -6.16 16.20
N ILE A 173 9.52 -6.28 17.24
CA ILE A 173 9.84 -5.75 18.57
C ILE A 173 11.12 -6.39 19.13
N SER A 174 11.29 -7.71 18.97
CA SER A 174 12.49 -8.39 19.45
C SER A 174 13.77 -7.98 18.70
N GLN A 175 13.67 -7.62 17.42
CA GLN A 175 14.82 -7.12 16.65
C GLN A 175 15.20 -5.68 17.04
N ILE A 176 14.22 -4.83 17.37
CA ILE A 176 14.44 -3.42 17.72
C ILE A 176 14.86 -3.25 19.18
N ARG A 177 14.39 -4.14 20.08
CA ARG A 177 14.75 -4.15 21.50
C ARG A 177 15.35 -5.50 21.89
N PRO A 178 16.61 -5.77 21.50
CA PRO A 178 17.24 -7.05 21.80
C PRO A 178 17.41 -7.30 23.32
N ASP A 179 17.44 -6.25 24.16
CA ASP A 179 17.65 -6.37 25.60
C ASP A 179 16.64 -5.56 26.43
N ASN A 180 15.70 -6.27 27.05
CA ASN A 180 15.00 -5.84 28.28
C ASN A 180 14.90 -7.04 29.24
N ASN A 181 16.02 -7.74 29.40
CA ASN A 181 16.25 -8.66 30.52
C ASN A 181 17.27 -8.00 31.46
N PHE A 182 16.78 -7.38 32.53
CA PHE A 182 17.50 -7.21 33.80
C PHE A 182 16.60 -7.76 34.91
#